data_AF-A0AAP0SBI9-F1
#
_entry.id   AF-A0AAP0SBI9-F1
#
_cell.length_a   1.000
_cell.length_b   1.000
_cell.length_c   1.000
_cell.angle_alpha   90.00
_cell.angle_beta   90.00
_cell.angle_gamma   90.00
#
_symmetry.space_group_name_H-M   'P 1'
#
loop_
_entity.id
_entity.type
_entity.pdbx_description
1 polymer ?
#
loop_
_entity_poly.entity_id
_entity_poly.type
_entity_poly.pdbx_seq_one_letter_code
_entity_poly.pdbx_strand_id
1 'polypeptide(L)'
;MAPNQNLAREVLKEEDQELADRYKNRLTAKFSRDGKDPMWADYGPHYVKVRKQCTLELFTPNRLEALRPIRVNEVTAMVESIFKDC
;
A
#
# COMPACT_ATOMS: atom_id res chain seq x y z
N MET A 1 23.05 -10.36 -3.13
CA MET A 1 22.35 -11.38 -3.93
C MET A 1 21.12 -10.72 -4.53
N ALA A 2 21.03 -10.64 -5.87
CA ALA A 2 19.77 -10.23 -6.50
C ALA A 2 18.72 -11.31 -6.26
N PRO A 3 17.44 -10.96 -6.03
CA PRO A 3 16.38 -11.95 -5.85
C PRO A 3 16.26 -12.82 -7.11
N ASN A 4 16.25 -14.13 -6.92
CA ASN A 4 16.01 -15.09 -7.99
C ASN A 4 14.58 -14.88 -8.53
N GLN A 5 14.43 -14.53 -9.80
CA GLN A 5 13.12 -14.27 -10.43
C GLN A 5 12.16 -15.46 -10.28
N ASN A 6 12.68 -16.69 -10.34
CA ASN A 6 11.86 -17.89 -10.16
C ASN A 6 11.30 -17.96 -8.74
N LEU A 7 12.13 -17.66 -7.74
CA LEU A 7 11.71 -17.63 -6.33
C LEU A 7 10.72 -16.50 -6.06
N ALA A 8 10.92 -15.32 -6.66
CA ALA A 8 9.98 -14.21 -6.52
C ALA A 8 8.60 -14.56 -7.11
N ARG A 9 8.56 -15.26 -8.26
CA ARG A 9 7.30 -15.74 -8.86
C ARG A 9 6.62 -16.77 -7.96
N GLU A 10 7.38 -17.72 -7.43
CA GLU A 10 6.85 -18.74 -6.52
C GLU A 10 6.18 -18.09 -5.30
N VAL A 11 6.87 -17.16 -4.62
CA VAL A 11 6.36 -16.52 -3.41
C VAL A 11 5.21 -15.52 -3.66
N LEU A 12 5.28 -14.75 -4.75
CA LEU A 12 4.36 -13.62 -4.97
C LEU A 12 3.20 -13.93 -5.93
N LYS A 13 3.17 -15.13 -6.51
CA LYS A 13 2.15 -15.50 -7.49
C LYS A 13 1.65 -16.94 -7.33
N GLU A 14 2.56 -17.92 -7.29
CA GLU A 14 2.13 -19.32 -7.26
C GLU A 14 1.65 -19.74 -5.86
N GLU A 15 2.38 -19.33 -4.82
CA GLU A 15 2.08 -19.60 -3.40
C GLU A 15 1.63 -18.32 -2.65
N ASP A 16 1.07 -17.35 -3.38
CA ASP A 16 0.79 -16.01 -2.85
C ASP A 16 -0.21 -16.03 -1.69
N GLN A 17 -1.20 -16.91 -1.74
CA GLN A 17 -2.23 -17.03 -0.71
C GLN A 17 -1.67 -17.58 0.60
N GLU A 18 -0.77 -18.58 0.55
CA GLU A 18 -0.18 -19.19 1.75
C GLU A 18 0.91 -18.31 2.38
N LEU A 19 1.59 -17.50 1.55
CA LEU A 19 2.73 -16.67 1.96
C LEU A 19 2.40 -15.17 2.07
N ALA A 20 1.13 -14.78 1.92
CA ALA A 20 0.69 -13.38 2.00
C ALA A 20 0.70 -12.80 3.42
N ASP A 21 0.63 -13.66 4.44
CA ASP A 21 0.54 -13.22 5.83
C ASP A 21 1.80 -12.48 6.27
N ARG A 22 1.61 -11.41 7.04
CA ARG A 22 2.71 -10.57 7.52
C ARG A 22 2.94 -10.77 9.00
N TYR A 23 4.19 -11.02 9.36
CA TYR A 23 4.59 -11.07 10.77
C TYR A 23 4.24 -9.75 11.49
N LYS A 24 3.55 -9.88 12.62
CA LYS A 24 3.13 -8.77 13.48
C LYS A 24 3.94 -8.80 14.78
N ASN A 25 4.88 -7.87 14.92
CA ASN A 25 5.53 -7.61 16.20
C ASN A 25 4.62 -6.74 17.09
N ARG A 26 5.00 -6.51 18.35
CA ARG A 26 4.16 -5.75 19.30
C ARG A 26 3.76 -4.35 18.80
N LEU A 27 4.66 -3.66 18.10
CA LEU A 27 4.39 -2.31 17.58
C LEU A 27 3.46 -2.37 16.39
N THR A 28 3.70 -3.27 15.43
CA THR A 28 2.84 -3.40 14.25
C THR A 28 1.47 -3.96 14.60
N ALA A 29 1.37 -4.89 15.55
CA ALA A 29 0.10 -5.37 16.10
C ALA A 29 -0.72 -4.20 16.68
N LYS A 30 -0.13 -3.36 17.53
CA LYS A 30 -0.83 -2.19 18.08
C LYS A 30 -1.25 -1.18 17.01
N PHE A 31 -0.36 -0.87 16.06
CA PHE A 31 -0.62 0.07 14.97
C PHE A 31 -1.71 -0.42 14.00
N SER A 32 -1.64 -1.68 13.59
CA SER A 32 -2.59 -2.35 12.69
C SER A 32 -3.93 -2.71 13.35
N ARG A 33 -4.05 -2.53 14.67
CA ARG A 33 -5.15 -3.07 15.48
C ARG A 33 -5.30 -4.58 15.29
N ASP A 34 -4.17 -5.27 15.42
CA ASP A 34 -3.99 -6.72 15.24
C ASP A 34 -4.33 -7.20 13.82
N GLY A 35 -3.88 -6.46 12.79
CA GLY A 35 -4.09 -6.81 11.38
C GLY A 35 -5.49 -6.49 10.86
N LYS A 36 -6.15 -5.44 11.38
CA LYS A 36 -7.42 -4.96 10.82
C LYS A 36 -7.23 -3.93 9.70
N ASP A 37 -6.02 -3.45 9.49
CA ASP A 37 -5.65 -2.52 8.43
C ASP A 37 -5.39 -3.26 7.09
N PRO A 38 -5.35 -2.55 5.95
CA PRO A 38 -5.12 -3.19 4.64
C PRO A 38 -3.70 -3.74 4.41
N MET A 39 -2.71 -3.38 5.23
CA MET A 39 -1.30 -3.74 5.03
C MET A 39 -0.87 -4.93 5.88
N TRP A 40 -1.30 -5.06 7.14
CA TRP A 40 -0.96 -6.18 8.05
C TRP A 40 -2.10 -7.17 8.29
N ALA A 41 -3.21 -7.07 7.54
CA ALA A 41 -4.24 -8.10 7.55
C ALA A 41 -3.73 -9.42 6.95
N ASP A 42 -4.00 -10.52 7.66
CA ASP A 42 -3.75 -11.86 7.17
C ASP A 42 -4.72 -12.18 6.03
N TYR A 43 -4.30 -13.05 5.12
CA TYR A 43 -5.09 -13.41 3.95
C TYR A 43 -6.40 -14.09 4.39
N GLY A 44 -7.52 -13.53 3.94
CA GLY A 44 -8.84 -14.01 4.32
C GLY A 44 -9.94 -13.04 3.95
N PRO A 45 -11.20 -13.31 4.36
CA PRO A 45 -12.36 -12.51 3.96
C PRO A 45 -12.23 -11.02 4.29
N HIS A 46 -11.59 -10.68 5.42
CA HIS A 46 -11.33 -9.30 5.81
C HIS A 46 -10.36 -8.61 4.86
N TYR A 47 -9.19 -9.21 4.62
CA TYR A 47 -8.18 -8.69 3.70
C TYR A 47 -8.76 -8.48 2.28
N VAL A 48 -9.43 -9.49 1.74
CA VAL A 48 -10.04 -9.43 0.40
C VAL A 48 -11.04 -8.27 0.30
N LYS A 49 -11.90 -8.10 1.32
CA LYS A 49 -12.89 -7.03 1.37
C LYS A 49 -12.24 -5.65 1.39
N VAL A 50 -11.29 -5.42 2.30
CA VAL A 50 -10.65 -4.10 2.44
C VAL A 50 -9.82 -3.77 1.21
N ARG A 51 -9.09 -4.74 0.64
CA ARG A 51 -8.35 -4.55 -0.63
C ARG A 51 -9.28 -4.15 -1.78
N LYS A 52 -10.43 -4.82 -1.93
CA LYS A 52 -11.43 -4.47 -2.95
C LYS A 52 -11.95 -3.05 -2.76
N GLN A 53 -12.23 -2.63 -1.52
CA GLN A 53 -12.65 -1.26 -1.22
C GLN A 53 -11.58 -0.24 -1.62
N CYS A 54 -10.32 -0.46 -1.27
CA CYS A 54 -9.22 0.42 -1.67
C CYS A 54 -9.11 0.52 -3.21
N THR A 55 -9.20 -0.60 -3.92
CA THR A 55 -9.12 -0.61 -5.39
C THR A 55 -10.26 0.19 -6.02
N LEU A 56 -11.49 0.01 -5.56
CA LEU A 56 -12.67 0.65 -6.16
C LEU A 56 -12.81 2.13 -5.79
N GLU A 57 -12.43 2.51 -4.57
CA GLU A 57 -12.70 3.85 -4.05
C GLU A 57 -11.49 4.79 -4.11
N LEU A 58 -10.28 4.24 -3.95
CA LEU A 58 -9.05 5.04 -3.80
C LEU A 58 -8.17 4.99 -5.05
N PHE A 59 -8.02 3.80 -5.65
CA PHE A 59 -6.98 3.53 -6.64
C PHE A 59 -7.50 3.32 -8.07
N THR A 60 -8.73 3.75 -8.38
CA THR A 60 -9.21 3.76 -9.76
C THR A 60 -8.51 4.86 -10.57
N PRO A 61 -8.29 4.67 -11.89
CA PRO A 61 -7.72 5.70 -12.75
C PRO A 61 -8.47 7.03 -12.63
N ASN A 62 -9.81 7.00 -12.65
CA ASN A 62 -10.64 8.19 -12.50
C ASN A 62 -10.41 8.91 -11.17
N ARG A 63 -10.29 8.18 -10.06
CA ARG A 63 -9.99 8.78 -8.75
C ARG A 63 -8.59 9.40 -8.72
N LEU A 64 -7.60 8.72 -9.29
CA LEU A 64 -6.23 9.21 -9.36
C LEU A 64 -6.12 10.49 -10.19
N GLU A 65 -6.86 10.57 -11.31
CA GLU A 65 -6.95 11.76 -12.15
C GLU A 65 -7.69 12.91 -11.46
N ALA A 66 -8.82 12.63 -10.80
CA ALA A 66 -9.55 13.64 -10.04
C ALA A 66 -8.69 14.26 -8.90
N LEU A 67 -7.77 13.48 -8.32
CA LEU A 67 -6.84 13.94 -7.28
C LEU A 67 -5.54 14.55 -7.85
N ARG A 68 -5.33 14.55 -9.17
CA ARG A 68 -4.12 15.10 -9.80
C ARG A 68 -3.90 16.59 -9.47
N PRO A 69 -4.89 17.49 -9.54
CA PRO A 69 -4.66 18.91 -9.26
C PRO A 69 -4.14 19.16 -7.85
N ILE A 70 -4.64 18.41 -6.85
CA ILE A 70 -4.17 18.50 -5.47
C ILE A 70 -2.69 18.14 -5.39
N ARG A 71 -2.28 17.00 -5.97
CA ARG A 71 -0.87 16.58 -5.95
C ARG A 71 0.05 17.59 -6.64
N VAL A 72 -0.40 18.20 -7.75
CA VAL A 72 0.36 19.24 -8.45
C VAL A 72 0.54 20.45 -7.53
N ASN A 73 -0.53 20.93 -6.90
CA ASN A 73 -0.47 22.09 -6.01
C ASN A 73 0.46 21.86 -4.81
N GLU A 74 0.39 20.69 -4.15
CA GLU A 74 1.26 20.36 -3.02
C GLU A 74 2.74 20.34 -3.42
N VAL A 75 3.05 19.79 -4.61
CA VAL A 75 4.42 19.76 -5.13
C VAL A 75 4.90 21.16 -5.49
N THR A 76 4.07 21.97 -6.14
CA THR A 76 4.40 23.37 -6.44
C THR A 76 4.68 24.15 -5.17
N ALA A 77 3.82 24.05 -4.15
CA ALA A 77 4.00 24.73 -2.88
C ALA A 77 5.29 24.33 -2.16
N MET A 78 5.62 23.02 -2.16
CA MET A 78 6.89 22.52 -1.62
C MET A 78 8.10 23.08 -2.37
N VAL A 79 8.05 23.16 -3.71
CA VAL A 79 9.14 23.73 -4.49
C VAL A 79 9.30 25.22 -4.17
N GLU A 80 8.21 25.97 -4.12
CA GLU A 80 8.22 27.39 -3.77
C GLU A 80 8.77 27.64 -2.35
N SER A 81 8.47 26.79 -1.37
CA SER A 81 8.99 26.96 -0.02
C SER A 81 10.51 26.81 0.01
N ILE A 82 11.06 25.81 -0.69
CA ILE A 82 12.51 25.61 -0.80
C ILE A 82 13.19 26.85 -1.40
N PHE A 83 12.60 27.46 -2.44
CA PHE A 83 13.15 28.68 -3.04
C PHE A 83 13.06 29.90 -2.13
N LYS A 84 12.04 30.00 -1.28
CA LYS A 84 11.87 31.11 -0.32
C LYS A 84 12.80 31.01 0.89
N ASP A 85 13.20 29.80 1.25
CA ASP A 85 14.12 29.52 2.36
C ASP A 85 15.60 29.69 1.96
N CYS A 86 15.87 30.03 0.68
CA CYS A 86 17.18 30.41 0.14
C CYS A 86 17.34 31.93 0.10
#